data_AF-A0A0Q9W7Z2-F1
#
_entry.id   AF-A0A0Q9W7Z2-F1
#
_cell.length_a   1.000
_cell.length_b   1.000
_cell.length_c   1.000
_cell.angle_alpha   90.00
_cell.angle_beta   90.00
_cell.angle_gamma   90.00
#
_symmetry.space_group_name_H-M   'P 1'
#
loop_
_entity.id
_entity.type
_entity.pdbx_description
1 polymer ?
#
loop_
_entity_poly.entity_id
_entity_poly.type
_entity_poly.pdbx_seq_one_letter_code
_entity_poly.pdbx_strand_id
1 'polypeptide(L)'
;MLLYELFNDVNFECMNIDGAQNNCRFKMTVTINDKKFDGTGPSKKLAKNAAAKAALASLCNISYSPMMAPQKNAPLPIDDKSSSMELPQIHADTIGRLVLEKFMEVIKGQEAYSRRKVLAGIVMTENMNFCEAKVISVSTGTKCVSGEHMSVNGAVLNDSHAEIVSRRCLLKYLYAQLDLQCNQATAYQSIFVRNTDGQYPYKLKSGVHFHLYINTAPCGDARIFSPHENDTGVDKHPNRKARGQLRTKIESGEGTIPVKSSDGIQTWDGVLQGQRLLTMSCSDKIARWNIVGIQGSLLSAIIEPVYLHSIVLGSLLHPEHMYRAVCGRIEKSIQGLPPPYHLNKPRLALVTSAEPRNQAKAPNFGINWTIGDTELEVVNSLTGRTIGGQVSRITKQAFFDKYGFLMKNLPGMQNRKVTKDYGETKADVKDYQTAKQELFSAFKREDLGSWLKKPIEQDQFGLVE
;
A
#
# COMPACT_ATOMS: atom_id res chain seq x y z
N MET A 1 -1.67 11.56 -32.01
CA MET A 1 -1.57 12.79 -32.83
C MET A 1 -0.13 13.25 -32.76
N LEU A 2 0.37 13.71 -31.61
CA LEU A 2 1.78 14.14 -31.45
C LEU A 2 2.84 13.14 -31.97
N LEU A 3 2.67 11.83 -31.74
CA LEU A 3 3.64 10.83 -32.25
C LEU A 3 3.79 10.84 -33.78
N TYR A 4 2.69 11.07 -34.52
CA TYR A 4 2.71 11.17 -35.99
C TYR A 4 3.18 12.54 -36.48
N GLU A 5 3.21 13.56 -35.60
CA GLU A 5 3.76 14.87 -35.93
C GLU A 5 5.29 14.90 -35.75
N LEU A 6 5.81 14.08 -34.83
CA LEU A 6 7.24 14.02 -34.52
C LEU A 6 8.00 12.97 -35.35
N PHE A 7 7.32 11.94 -35.84
CA PHE A 7 7.92 10.84 -36.58
C PHE A 7 7.10 10.50 -37.83
N ASN A 8 7.79 10.30 -38.95
CA ASN A 8 7.17 10.00 -40.24
C ASN A 8 7.02 8.48 -40.49
N ASP A 9 7.71 7.65 -39.71
CA ASP A 9 7.86 6.19 -39.86
C ASP A 9 7.15 5.40 -38.75
N VAL A 10 5.95 5.83 -38.37
CA VAL A 10 5.21 5.25 -37.23
C VAL A 10 4.29 4.11 -37.68
N ASN A 11 4.68 2.87 -37.39
CA ASN A 11 3.87 1.69 -37.69
C ASN A 11 3.32 1.04 -36.43
N PHE A 12 1.99 0.85 -36.38
CA PHE A 12 1.32 0.18 -35.27
C PHE A 12 0.83 -1.21 -35.70
N GLU A 13 1.24 -2.23 -34.95
CA GLU A 13 0.74 -3.59 -35.08
C GLU A 13 -0.16 -3.92 -33.88
N CYS A 14 -1.33 -4.48 -34.16
CA CYS A 14 -2.27 -4.88 -33.13
C CYS A 14 -2.32 -6.40 -33.02
N MET A 15 -2.11 -6.90 -31.82
CA MET A 15 -2.33 -8.30 -31.47
C MET A 15 -3.52 -8.40 -30.50
N ASN A 16 -4.43 -9.31 -30.79
CA ASN A 16 -5.41 -9.75 -29.80
C ASN A 16 -4.71 -10.68 -28.81
N ILE A 17 -4.90 -10.43 -27.52
CA ILE A 17 -4.46 -11.36 -26.49
C ILE A 17 -5.67 -12.24 -26.17
N ASP A 18 -5.66 -13.48 -26.67
CA ASP A 18 -6.69 -14.47 -26.37
C ASP A 18 -6.55 -15.00 -24.94
N GLY A 19 -7.69 -15.16 -24.28
CA GLY A 19 -7.79 -15.46 -22.85
C GLY A 19 -8.10 -14.19 -22.06
N ALA A 20 -9.14 -14.24 -21.23
CA ALA A 20 -9.64 -13.14 -20.39
C ALA A 20 -8.68 -12.72 -19.25
N GLN A 21 -7.38 -12.72 -19.50
CA GLN A 21 -6.37 -12.24 -18.57
C GLN A 21 -6.30 -10.72 -18.72
N ASN A 22 -6.64 -9.98 -17.66
CA ASN A 22 -6.35 -8.54 -17.47
C ASN A 22 -7.39 -7.51 -17.92
N ASN A 23 -8.57 -7.89 -18.43
CA ASN A 23 -9.48 -6.94 -19.11
C ASN A 23 -8.77 -6.12 -20.22
N CYS A 24 -7.53 -6.48 -20.61
CA CYS A 24 -6.69 -5.84 -21.62
C CYS A 24 -6.68 -6.76 -22.83
N ARG A 25 -7.67 -6.59 -23.70
CA ARG A 25 -7.90 -7.46 -24.87
C ARG A 25 -6.92 -7.23 -26.02
N PHE A 26 -6.22 -6.09 -26.00
CA PHE A 26 -5.40 -5.66 -27.12
C PHE A 26 -4.00 -5.29 -26.64
N LYS A 27 -2.99 -5.85 -27.31
CA LYS A 27 -1.62 -5.37 -27.30
C LYS A 27 -1.39 -4.60 -28.60
N MET A 28 -0.83 -3.41 -28.48
CA MET A 28 -0.38 -2.61 -29.61
C MET A 28 1.13 -2.46 -29.49
N THR A 29 1.85 -2.74 -30.57
CA THR A 29 3.28 -2.49 -30.67
C THR A 29 3.48 -1.38 -31.70
N VAL A 30 4.18 -0.32 -31.31
CA VAL A 30 4.58 0.74 -32.24
C VAL A 30 6.05 0.60 -32.57
N THR A 31 6.38 0.62 -33.86
CA THR A 31 7.75 0.60 -34.37
C THR A 31 8.09 1.98 -34.91
N ILE A 32 9.18 2.58 -34.44
CA ILE A 32 9.70 3.91 -34.84
C ILE A 32 11.22 3.84 -34.81
N ASN A 33 11.89 4.21 -35.91
CA ASN A 33 13.35 4.13 -36.06
C ASN A 33 13.92 2.76 -35.62
N ASP A 34 13.30 1.66 -36.09
CA ASP A 34 13.61 0.27 -35.74
C ASP A 34 13.49 -0.12 -34.25
N LYS A 35 12.98 0.78 -33.40
CA LYS A 35 12.68 0.50 -31.99
C LYS A 35 11.21 0.18 -31.81
N LYS A 36 10.94 -0.86 -31.02
CA LYS A 36 9.58 -1.33 -30.72
C LYS A 36 9.16 -0.93 -29.30
N PHE A 37 7.96 -0.40 -29.17
CA PHE A 37 7.35 -0.04 -27.90
C PHE A 37 5.97 -0.67 -27.77
N ASP A 38 5.73 -1.32 -26.65
CA ASP A 38 4.48 -2.04 -26.39
C ASP A 38 3.53 -1.21 -25.52
N GLY A 39 2.24 -1.34 -25.81
CA GLY A 39 1.17 -0.80 -24.98
C GLY A 39 -0.03 -1.73 -24.97
N THR A 40 -0.57 -2.01 -23.78
CA THR A 40 -1.75 -2.87 -23.62
C THR A 40 -2.97 -2.06 -23.23
N GLY A 41 -4.17 -2.53 -23.57
CA GLY A 41 -5.39 -1.86 -23.14
C GLY A 41 -6.68 -2.63 -23.42
N PRO A 42 -7.80 -2.19 -22.81
CA PRO A 42 -9.10 -2.83 -22.97
C PRO A 42 -9.73 -2.58 -24.36
N SER A 43 -9.26 -1.59 -25.09
CA SER A 43 -9.66 -1.29 -26.48
C SER A 43 -8.42 -1.03 -27.34
N LYS A 44 -8.52 -1.28 -28.65
CA LYS A 44 -7.44 -0.96 -29.61
C LYS A 44 -6.96 0.50 -29.48
N LYS A 45 -7.89 1.43 -29.25
CA LYS A 45 -7.58 2.86 -29.05
C LYS A 45 -6.73 3.10 -27.81
N LEU A 46 -7.07 2.48 -26.68
CA LEU A 46 -6.31 2.65 -25.43
C LEU A 46 -4.96 1.94 -25.48
N ALA A 47 -4.88 0.75 -26.08
CA ALA A 47 -3.62 0.05 -26.31
C ALA A 47 -2.68 0.87 -27.22
N LYS A 48 -3.22 1.44 -28.31
CA LYS A 48 -2.50 2.36 -29.21
C LYS A 48 -1.99 3.60 -28.49
N ASN A 49 -2.83 4.23 -27.67
CA ASN A 49 -2.41 5.39 -26.88
C ASN A 49 -1.32 5.04 -25.86
N ALA A 50 -1.39 3.87 -25.23
CA ALA A 50 -0.35 3.42 -24.29
C ALA A 50 1.00 3.20 -24.99
N ALA A 51 0.99 2.51 -26.14
CA ALA A 51 2.20 2.27 -26.94
C ALA A 51 2.80 3.60 -27.43
N ALA A 52 1.95 4.52 -27.86
CA ALA A 52 2.36 5.86 -28.27
C ALA A 52 3.00 6.66 -27.14
N LYS A 53 2.42 6.62 -25.93
CA LYS A 53 2.99 7.28 -24.74
C LYS A 53 4.35 6.70 -24.37
N ALA A 54 4.49 5.37 -24.41
CA ALA A 54 5.77 4.70 -24.13
C ALA A 54 6.86 5.13 -25.14
N ALA A 55 6.51 5.20 -26.43
CA ALA A 55 7.43 5.67 -27.46
C ALA A 55 7.82 7.15 -27.28
N LEU A 56 6.86 8.05 -27.00
CA LEU A 56 7.13 9.47 -26.76
C LEU A 56 8.00 9.70 -25.52
N ALA A 57 7.76 8.94 -24.45
CA ALA A 57 8.57 9.02 -23.24
C ALA A 57 10.01 8.57 -23.52
N SER A 58 10.21 7.49 -24.27
CA SER A 58 11.56 6.96 -24.52
C SER A 58 12.33 7.72 -25.61
N LEU A 59 11.66 8.19 -26.67
CA LEU A 59 12.32 8.80 -27.82
C LEU A 59 12.42 10.33 -27.70
N CYS A 60 11.44 10.96 -27.07
CA CYS A 60 11.34 12.42 -27.01
C CYS A 60 11.44 12.97 -25.59
N ASN A 61 11.55 12.11 -24.58
CA ASN A 61 11.45 12.48 -23.16
C ASN A 61 10.14 13.24 -22.83
N ILE A 62 9.09 12.99 -23.60
CA ILE A 62 7.77 13.60 -23.40
C ILE A 62 6.94 12.61 -22.57
N SER A 63 6.85 12.87 -21.27
CA SER A 63 6.01 12.11 -20.35
C SER A 63 4.63 12.77 -20.23
N TYR A 64 3.59 11.95 -20.32
CA TYR A 64 2.20 12.35 -20.04
C TYR A 64 1.78 11.92 -18.63
N SER A 65 2.74 11.91 -17.71
CA SER A 65 2.45 11.68 -16.32
C SER A 65 1.53 12.79 -15.82
N PRO A 66 0.46 12.47 -15.09
CA PRO A 66 -0.38 13.48 -14.48
C PRO A 66 0.43 14.35 -13.50
N MET A 67 1.64 13.92 -13.08
CA MET A 67 2.52 14.66 -12.17
C MET A 67 3.33 15.79 -12.83
N MET A 68 3.36 15.89 -14.17
CA MET A 68 4.07 16.99 -14.84
C MET A 68 3.16 18.22 -14.99
N ALA A 69 3.45 19.27 -14.22
CA ALA A 69 3.20 20.63 -14.72
C ALA A 69 4.19 20.89 -15.87
N PRO A 70 3.81 21.56 -16.96
CA PRO A 70 4.72 21.81 -18.08
C PRO A 70 5.90 22.66 -17.63
N GLN A 71 7.03 22.03 -17.33
CA GLN A 71 8.31 22.73 -17.14
C GLN A 71 8.97 22.90 -18.50
N LYS A 72 9.10 24.15 -18.94
CA LYS A 72 9.97 24.52 -20.06
C LYS A 72 11.42 24.21 -19.68
N ASN A 73 12.07 23.37 -20.48
CA ASN A 73 13.53 23.19 -20.62
C ASN A 73 14.34 23.15 -19.31
N ALA A 74 14.57 21.96 -18.76
CA ALA A 74 15.71 21.69 -17.90
C ALA A 74 16.35 20.33 -18.25
N PRO A 75 17.69 20.21 -18.32
CA PRO A 75 18.36 18.92 -18.54
C PRO A 75 18.17 17.99 -17.34
N LEU A 76 18.07 16.69 -17.61
CA LEU A 76 18.00 15.64 -16.58
C LEU A 76 19.29 15.57 -15.76
N PRO A 77 19.23 15.51 -14.42
CA PRO A 77 20.37 15.12 -13.61
C PRO A 77 20.60 13.60 -13.71
N ILE A 78 21.87 13.22 -13.90
CA ILE A 78 22.34 11.83 -13.94
C ILE A 78 22.54 11.25 -12.52
N ASP A 79 22.28 12.03 -11.47
CA ASP A 79 22.42 11.61 -10.08
C ASP A 79 21.08 11.49 -9.34
N ASP A 80 20.84 10.32 -8.74
CA ASP A 80 19.64 9.91 -7.97
C ASP A 80 19.48 10.66 -6.61
N LYS A 81 20.08 11.86 -6.50
CA LYS A 81 20.00 12.77 -5.35
C LYS A 81 19.10 13.99 -5.59
N SER A 82 18.49 14.15 -6.77
CA SER A 82 17.55 15.25 -7.03
C SER A 82 16.08 14.83 -6.81
N SER A 83 15.48 15.31 -5.71
CA SER A 83 14.14 15.89 -5.51
C SER A 83 12.92 15.60 -6.42
N SER A 84 12.90 14.60 -7.30
CA SER A 84 11.69 14.28 -8.07
C SER A 84 10.79 13.34 -7.26
N MET A 85 9.60 13.82 -6.90
CA MET A 85 8.54 13.01 -6.28
C MET A 85 7.94 11.94 -7.21
N GLU A 86 8.45 11.83 -8.44
CA GLU A 86 7.92 10.97 -9.48
C GLU A 86 8.73 9.69 -9.62
N LEU A 87 8.02 8.58 -9.82
CA LEU A 87 8.63 7.31 -10.19
C LEU A 87 8.66 7.23 -11.73
N PRO A 88 9.80 6.84 -12.36
CA PRO A 88 9.85 6.64 -13.80
C PRO A 88 8.72 5.74 -14.31
N GLN A 89 8.06 6.14 -15.40
CA GLN A 89 6.85 5.49 -15.90
C GLN A 89 7.06 3.99 -16.19
N ILE A 90 8.23 3.62 -16.72
CA ILE A 90 8.60 2.22 -16.99
C ILE A 90 8.62 1.35 -15.72
N HIS A 91 9.05 1.93 -14.59
CA HIS A 91 9.04 1.25 -13.29
C HIS A 91 7.61 1.08 -12.78
N ALA A 92 6.78 2.13 -12.91
CA ALA A 92 5.37 2.09 -12.53
C ALA A 92 4.61 1.00 -13.30
N ASP A 93 4.78 0.94 -14.61
CA ASP A 93 4.15 -0.05 -15.48
C ASP A 93 4.65 -1.47 -15.17
N THR A 94 5.94 -1.62 -14.88
CA THR A 94 6.52 -2.90 -14.45
C THR A 94 5.92 -3.39 -13.14
N ILE A 95 5.81 -2.51 -12.12
CA ILE A 95 5.19 -2.84 -10.84
C ILE A 95 3.74 -3.28 -11.02
N GLY A 96 2.94 -2.50 -11.76
CA GLY A 96 1.54 -2.81 -12.01
C GLY A 96 1.36 -4.14 -12.74
N ARG A 97 2.18 -4.39 -13.76
CA ARG A 97 2.20 -5.64 -14.53
C ARG A 97 2.56 -6.84 -13.66
N LEU A 98 3.63 -6.77 -12.87
CA LEU A 98 4.07 -7.87 -12.01
C LEU A 98 3.00 -8.29 -10.98
N VAL A 99 2.35 -7.31 -10.34
CA VAL A 99 1.28 -7.61 -9.36
C VAL A 99 0.07 -8.24 -10.06
N LEU A 100 -0.27 -7.78 -11.26
CA LEU A 100 -1.37 -8.32 -12.04
C LEU A 100 -1.10 -9.75 -12.53
N GLU A 101 0.07 -9.99 -13.12
CA GLU A 101 0.51 -11.32 -13.55
C GLU A 101 0.53 -12.29 -12.38
N LYS A 102 1.09 -11.88 -11.22
CA LYS A 102 1.11 -12.72 -10.02
C LYS A 102 -0.30 -12.99 -9.51
N PHE A 103 -1.21 -12.02 -9.54
CA PHE A 103 -2.62 -12.27 -9.21
C PHE A 103 -3.24 -13.35 -10.10
N MET A 104 -3.02 -13.27 -11.41
CA MET A 104 -3.56 -14.24 -12.36
C MET A 104 -2.92 -15.61 -12.19
N GLU A 105 -1.66 -15.69 -11.79
CA GLU A 105 -0.97 -16.93 -11.45
C GLU A 105 -1.58 -17.58 -10.20
N VAL A 106 -1.69 -16.85 -9.10
CA VAL A 106 -2.12 -17.41 -7.81
C VAL A 106 -3.60 -17.76 -7.76
N ILE A 107 -4.43 -17.15 -8.61
CA ILE A 107 -5.87 -17.42 -8.68
C ILE A 107 -6.22 -18.64 -9.55
N LYS A 108 -5.27 -19.19 -10.31
CA LYS A 108 -5.50 -20.40 -11.12
C LYS A 108 -6.01 -21.53 -10.24
N GLY A 109 -7.08 -22.19 -10.67
CA GLY A 109 -7.76 -23.24 -9.90
C GLY A 109 -8.75 -22.73 -8.84
N GLN A 110 -8.83 -21.42 -8.62
CA GLN A 110 -9.75 -20.78 -7.66
C GLN A 110 -10.50 -19.59 -8.29
N GLU A 111 -10.89 -19.73 -9.56
CA GLU A 111 -11.47 -18.65 -10.38
C GLU A 111 -12.75 -18.04 -9.81
N ALA A 112 -13.47 -18.77 -8.94
CA ALA A 112 -14.61 -18.26 -8.18
C ALA A 112 -14.26 -17.00 -7.36
N TYR A 113 -13.00 -16.85 -6.95
CA TYR A 113 -12.50 -15.71 -6.19
C TYR A 113 -11.75 -14.66 -7.03
N SER A 114 -11.77 -14.80 -8.37
CA SER A 114 -11.14 -13.84 -9.28
C SER A 114 -11.88 -12.50 -9.33
N ARG A 115 -13.19 -12.49 -9.01
CA ARG A 115 -13.99 -11.27 -8.97
C ARG A 115 -13.48 -10.33 -7.89
N ARG A 116 -13.08 -9.13 -8.32
CA ARG A 116 -12.56 -8.08 -7.43
C ARG A 116 -12.96 -6.68 -7.91
N LYS A 117 -12.85 -5.72 -6.98
CA LYS A 117 -12.98 -4.28 -7.27
C LYS A 117 -11.66 -3.55 -7.09
N VAL A 118 -10.95 -3.88 -6.01
CA VAL A 118 -9.61 -3.35 -5.73
C VAL A 118 -8.61 -4.51 -5.66
N LEU A 119 -7.49 -4.31 -6.34
CA LEU A 119 -6.27 -5.12 -6.26
C LEU A 119 -5.18 -4.24 -5.65
N ALA A 120 -4.41 -4.82 -4.74
CA ALA A 120 -3.16 -4.24 -4.29
C ALA A 120 -2.08 -5.31 -4.19
N GLY A 121 -0.83 -4.87 -4.22
CA GLY A 121 0.31 -5.75 -4.01
C GLY A 121 1.56 -4.95 -3.65
N ILE A 122 2.54 -5.65 -3.10
CA ILE A 122 3.85 -5.05 -2.78
C ILE A 122 4.92 -5.77 -3.59
N VAL A 123 5.74 -4.99 -4.28
CA VAL A 123 6.90 -5.46 -5.04
C VAL A 123 8.17 -5.00 -4.32
N MET A 124 9.17 -5.86 -4.25
CA MET A 124 10.49 -5.55 -3.72
C MET A 124 11.50 -5.48 -4.86
N THR A 125 12.38 -4.49 -4.81
CA THR A 125 13.56 -4.39 -5.66
C THR A 125 14.83 -4.35 -4.80
N GLU A 126 15.94 -4.74 -5.40
CA GLU A 126 17.28 -4.58 -4.84
C GLU A 126 18.05 -3.65 -5.80
N ASN A 127 18.62 -2.56 -5.27
CA ASN A 127 19.32 -1.52 -6.04
C ASN A 127 18.51 -0.96 -7.21
N MET A 128 17.18 -0.82 -7.03
CA MET A 128 16.24 -0.38 -8.07
C MET A 128 16.27 -1.23 -9.36
N ASN A 129 16.76 -2.48 -9.29
CA ASN A 129 16.72 -3.40 -10.42
C ASN A 129 15.31 -3.99 -10.59
N PHE A 130 14.57 -3.49 -11.59
CA PHE A 130 13.22 -3.94 -11.89
C PHE A 130 13.16 -5.26 -12.68
N CYS A 131 14.26 -5.71 -13.28
CA CYS A 131 14.31 -6.99 -13.98
C CYS A 131 14.26 -8.18 -13.01
N GLU A 132 14.80 -7.99 -11.80
CA GLU A 132 14.82 -9.00 -10.73
C GLU A 132 13.80 -8.72 -9.62
N ALA A 133 12.84 -7.82 -9.88
CA ALA A 133 11.83 -7.42 -8.92
C ALA A 133 10.97 -8.62 -8.48
N LYS A 134 10.74 -8.74 -7.17
CA LYS A 134 9.98 -9.84 -6.58
C LYS A 134 8.63 -9.35 -6.07
N VAL A 135 7.54 -9.98 -6.50
CA VAL A 135 6.22 -9.72 -5.91
C VAL A 135 6.16 -10.36 -4.53
N ILE A 136 6.12 -9.52 -3.49
CA ILE A 136 6.08 -9.95 -2.10
C ILE A 136 4.67 -10.30 -1.66
N SER A 137 3.68 -9.53 -2.12
CA SER A 137 2.28 -9.79 -1.77
C SER A 137 1.31 -9.38 -2.86
N VAL A 138 0.18 -10.07 -2.87
CA VAL A 138 -1.00 -9.78 -3.71
C VAL A 138 -2.24 -9.92 -2.85
N SER A 139 -3.18 -8.99 -2.99
CA SER A 139 -4.43 -9.05 -2.24
C SER A 139 -5.58 -8.31 -2.92
N THR A 140 -6.81 -8.63 -2.52
CA THR A 140 -8.02 -7.94 -2.94
C THR A 140 -8.92 -7.65 -1.75
N GLY A 141 -9.86 -6.72 -1.94
CA GLY A 141 -10.92 -6.45 -0.97
C GLY A 141 -11.19 -4.97 -0.76
N THR A 142 -12.40 -4.65 -0.28
CA THR A 142 -12.91 -3.28 -0.15
C THR A 142 -13.84 -3.09 1.05
N LYS A 143 -13.80 -4.01 2.02
CA LYS A 143 -14.72 -4.04 3.16
C LYS A 143 -13.97 -4.23 4.47
N CYS A 144 -14.66 -3.93 5.56
CA CYS A 144 -14.18 -4.15 6.93
C CYS A 144 -15.10 -5.14 7.63
N VAL A 145 -14.59 -5.69 8.73
CA VAL A 145 -15.37 -6.54 9.63
C VAL A 145 -16.60 -5.76 10.14
N SER A 146 -17.70 -6.47 10.38
CA SER A 146 -18.82 -5.91 11.13
C SER A 146 -18.53 -5.88 12.64
N GLY A 147 -19.12 -4.93 13.36
CA GLY A 147 -18.99 -4.80 14.81
C GLY A 147 -19.29 -6.10 15.58
N GLU A 148 -20.29 -6.87 15.13
CA GLU A 148 -20.70 -8.14 15.74
C GLU A 148 -19.65 -9.26 15.67
N HIS A 149 -18.71 -9.15 14.72
CA HIS A 149 -17.67 -10.16 14.48
C HIS A 149 -16.29 -9.73 14.97
N MET A 150 -16.19 -8.65 15.75
CA MET A 150 -14.93 -8.27 16.37
C MET A 150 -14.41 -9.35 17.31
N SER A 151 -13.10 -9.37 17.53
CA SER A 151 -12.43 -10.36 18.36
C SER A 151 -11.60 -9.69 19.46
N VAL A 152 -11.71 -10.22 20.67
CA VAL A 152 -10.86 -9.86 21.84
C VAL A 152 -9.55 -10.64 21.88
N ASN A 153 -9.46 -11.77 21.17
CA ASN A 153 -8.26 -12.61 21.11
C ASN A 153 -7.41 -12.37 19.84
N GLY A 154 -7.66 -11.28 19.11
CA GLY A 154 -6.88 -10.91 17.94
C GLY A 154 -7.02 -11.83 16.72
N ALA A 155 -8.02 -12.71 16.69
CA ALA A 155 -8.22 -13.78 15.71
C ALA A 155 -8.98 -13.34 14.43
N VAL A 156 -9.30 -12.05 14.31
CA VAL A 156 -10.12 -11.50 13.22
C VAL A 156 -9.40 -10.34 12.51
N LEU A 157 -9.55 -10.27 11.19
CA LEU A 157 -9.12 -9.14 10.39
C LEU A 157 -10.14 -8.01 10.38
N ASN A 158 -9.81 -6.92 11.07
CA ASN A 158 -10.72 -5.76 11.16
C ASN A 158 -10.90 -5.01 9.83
N ASP A 159 -9.89 -5.03 8.95
CA ASP A 159 -9.89 -4.26 7.72
C ASP A 159 -9.29 -5.09 6.59
N SER A 160 -10.15 -5.39 5.61
CA SER A 160 -9.84 -6.24 4.46
C SER A 160 -9.77 -5.43 3.16
N HIS A 161 -9.50 -4.13 3.22
CA HIS A 161 -9.10 -3.40 2.02
C HIS A 161 -7.76 -3.91 1.51
N ALA A 162 -7.65 -4.09 0.19
CA ALA A 162 -6.50 -4.71 -0.45
C ALA A 162 -5.16 -4.09 -0.01
N GLU A 163 -5.04 -2.76 -0.01
CA GLU A 163 -3.80 -2.08 0.38
C GLU A 163 -3.42 -2.30 1.86
N ILE A 164 -4.40 -2.51 2.73
CA ILE A 164 -4.18 -2.83 4.14
C ILE A 164 -3.75 -4.29 4.31
N VAL A 165 -4.39 -5.20 3.57
CA VAL A 165 -4.06 -6.62 3.54
C VAL A 165 -2.67 -6.85 2.96
N SER A 166 -2.33 -6.17 1.86
CA SER A 166 -0.99 -6.19 1.22
C SER A 166 0.12 -5.86 2.22
N ARG A 167 -0.09 -4.82 3.05
CA ARG A 167 0.86 -4.49 4.13
C ARG A 167 0.96 -5.63 5.15
N ARG A 168 -0.15 -6.24 5.57
CA ARG A 168 -0.11 -7.36 6.54
C ARG A 168 0.62 -8.57 5.94
N CYS A 169 0.43 -8.84 4.66
CA CYS A 169 1.21 -9.83 3.91
C CYS A 169 2.70 -9.48 3.87
N LEU A 170 3.07 -8.20 3.73
CA LEU A 170 4.45 -7.76 3.89
C LEU A 170 4.96 -8.03 5.31
N LEU A 171 4.18 -7.76 6.36
CA LEU A 171 4.60 -8.09 7.73
C LEU A 171 4.91 -9.58 7.87
N LYS A 172 4.05 -10.45 7.33
CA LYS A 172 4.30 -11.90 7.28
C LYS A 172 5.65 -12.22 6.61
N TYR A 173 5.95 -11.55 5.49
CA TYR A 173 7.25 -11.68 4.82
C TYR A 173 8.40 -11.18 5.70
N LEU A 174 8.29 -10.01 6.33
CA LEU A 174 9.33 -9.48 7.22
C LEU A 174 9.61 -10.42 8.41
N TYR A 175 8.57 -10.99 9.02
CA TYR A 175 8.72 -12.01 10.06
C TYR A 175 9.47 -13.23 9.54
N ALA A 176 9.13 -13.73 8.34
CA ALA A 176 9.84 -14.85 7.72
C ALA A 176 11.30 -14.51 7.39
N GLN A 177 11.58 -13.29 6.97
CA GLN A 177 12.95 -12.83 6.68
C GLN A 177 13.80 -12.72 7.96
N LEU A 178 13.20 -12.35 9.09
CA LEU A 178 13.87 -12.38 10.38
C LEU A 178 14.02 -13.81 10.91
N ASP A 179 13.06 -14.69 10.65
CA ASP A 179 13.17 -16.11 11.01
C ASP A 179 14.40 -16.77 10.36
N LEU A 180 14.71 -16.42 9.11
CA LEU A 180 15.95 -16.86 8.45
C LEU A 180 17.23 -16.46 9.22
N GLN A 181 17.21 -15.39 10.03
CA GLN A 181 18.33 -14.97 10.87
C GLN A 181 18.49 -15.81 12.15
N CYS A 182 17.47 -16.60 12.53
CA CYS A 182 17.56 -17.52 13.67
C CYS A 182 18.52 -18.68 13.40
N ASN A 183 18.80 -19.00 12.13
CA ASN A 183 19.73 -20.05 11.72
C ASN A 183 20.86 -19.48 10.84
N GLN A 184 22.10 -19.66 11.30
CA GLN A 184 23.29 -19.17 10.60
C GLN A 184 23.41 -19.72 9.17
N ALA A 185 22.93 -20.93 8.91
CA ALA A 185 22.94 -21.54 7.58
C ALA A 185 21.96 -20.88 6.60
N THR A 186 20.93 -20.16 7.08
CA THR A 186 19.93 -19.49 6.22
C THR A 186 20.01 -17.97 6.27
N ALA A 187 20.75 -17.41 7.24
CA ALA A 187 20.83 -15.97 7.49
C ALA A 187 21.23 -15.14 6.25
N TYR A 188 22.09 -15.68 5.38
CA TYR A 188 22.53 -14.98 4.17
C TYR A 188 21.39 -14.68 3.17
N GLN A 189 20.32 -15.50 3.19
CA GLN A 189 19.15 -15.36 2.31
C GLN A 189 18.21 -14.23 2.75
N SER A 190 18.32 -13.79 4.00
CA SER A 190 17.47 -12.74 4.57
C SER A 190 17.75 -11.38 3.93
N ILE A 191 16.72 -10.55 3.79
CA ILE A 191 16.87 -9.12 3.43
C ILE A 191 17.36 -8.25 4.60
N PHE A 192 17.45 -8.81 5.80
CA PHE A 192 17.96 -8.11 6.97
C PHE A 192 19.43 -8.43 7.22
N VAL A 193 20.10 -7.51 7.89
CA VAL A 193 21.44 -7.69 8.45
C VAL A 193 21.46 -7.23 9.90
N ARG A 194 22.35 -7.81 10.71
CA ARG A 194 22.58 -7.30 12.06
C ARG A 194 23.15 -5.89 12.02
N ASN A 195 22.69 -5.08 12.95
CA ASN A 195 23.10 -3.69 13.10
C ASN A 195 23.88 -3.57 14.41
N THR A 196 25.20 -3.75 14.34
CA THR A 196 26.08 -3.72 15.51
C THR A 196 26.24 -2.32 16.10
N ASP A 197 26.07 -1.30 15.27
CA ASP A 197 26.41 0.09 15.61
C ASP A 197 25.15 0.96 15.78
N GLY A 198 23.96 0.38 15.61
CA GLY A 198 22.69 1.09 15.67
C GLY A 198 21.84 0.71 16.87
N GLN A 199 20.84 1.54 17.16
CA GLN A 199 19.91 1.35 18.27
C GLN A 199 19.02 0.10 18.12
N TYR A 200 18.73 -0.29 16.88
CA TYR A 200 17.86 -1.42 16.56
C TYR A 200 18.69 -2.64 16.19
N PRO A 201 18.39 -3.86 16.68
CA PRO A 201 19.21 -5.06 16.43
C PRO A 201 19.42 -5.43 14.96
N TYR A 202 18.46 -5.13 14.09
CA TYR A 202 18.51 -5.44 12.66
C TYR A 202 18.11 -4.24 11.81
N LYS A 203 18.63 -4.19 10.58
CA LYS A 203 18.22 -3.23 9.54
C LYS A 203 18.14 -3.91 8.18
N LEU A 204 17.42 -3.30 7.26
CA LEU A 204 17.37 -3.80 5.88
C LEU A 204 18.75 -3.70 5.24
N LYS A 205 19.07 -4.65 4.35
CA LYS A 205 20.20 -4.56 3.44
C LYS A 205 20.09 -3.29 2.61
N SER A 206 21.23 -2.67 2.33
CA SER A 206 21.29 -1.50 1.46
C SER A 206 20.70 -1.83 0.09
N GLY A 207 19.96 -0.88 -0.49
CA GLY A 207 19.32 -1.04 -1.81
C GLY A 207 18.00 -1.79 -1.81
N VAL A 208 17.53 -2.36 -0.69
CA VAL A 208 16.20 -3.01 -0.64
C VAL A 208 15.10 -1.94 -0.59
N HIS A 209 14.20 -1.97 -1.57
CA HIS A 209 13.08 -1.02 -1.66
C HIS A 209 11.74 -1.74 -1.82
N PHE A 210 10.69 -1.20 -1.20
CA PHE A 210 9.32 -1.72 -1.31
C PHE A 210 8.42 -0.73 -2.04
N HIS A 211 7.65 -1.24 -3.00
CA HIS A 211 6.77 -0.48 -3.87
C HIS A 211 5.34 -0.98 -3.71
N LEU A 212 4.42 -0.10 -3.31
CA LEU A 212 3.01 -0.43 -3.17
C LEU A 212 2.28 -0.16 -4.48
N TYR A 213 1.59 -1.16 -5.01
CA TYR A 213 0.62 -1.00 -6.08
C TYR A 213 -0.80 -1.04 -5.53
N ILE A 214 -1.68 -0.16 -6.02
CA ILE A 214 -3.13 -0.24 -5.82
C ILE A 214 -3.79 0.08 -7.15
N ASN A 215 -4.71 -0.74 -7.66
CA ASN A 215 -5.32 -0.49 -8.97
C ASN A 215 -6.21 0.78 -9.02
N THR A 216 -6.39 1.47 -7.89
CA THR A 216 -7.13 2.74 -7.76
C THR A 216 -6.62 3.52 -6.53
N ALA A 217 -6.79 4.83 -6.48
CA ALA A 217 -6.39 5.65 -5.32
C ALA A 217 -6.93 5.09 -3.99
N PRO A 218 -6.22 5.18 -2.85
CA PRO A 218 -6.70 4.64 -1.57
C PRO A 218 -7.97 5.38 -1.09
N CYS A 219 -8.90 4.68 -0.43
CA CYS A 219 -10.09 5.35 0.10
C CYS A 219 -9.72 6.41 1.16
N GLY A 220 -10.52 7.47 1.27
CA GLY A 220 -10.22 8.61 2.14
C GLY A 220 -9.85 9.85 1.33
N ASP A 221 -8.99 10.71 1.89
CA ASP A 221 -8.62 12.02 1.32
C ASP A 221 -8.07 11.95 -0.11
N ALA A 222 -7.35 10.88 -0.48
CA ALA A 222 -6.78 10.72 -1.82
C ALA A 222 -7.85 10.58 -2.93
N ARG A 223 -9.11 10.30 -2.59
CA ARG A 223 -10.24 10.25 -3.54
C ARG A 223 -11.19 11.44 -3.41
N ILE A 224 -10.89 12.43 -2.57
CA ILE A 224 -11.75 13.61 -2.39
C ILE A 224 -11.37 14.66 -3.42
N PHE A 225 -11.74 14.38 -4.67
CA PHE A 225 -11.62 15.28 -5.81
C PHE A 225 -12.57 14.88 -6.93
N SER A 226 -12.94 15.83 -7.78
CA SER A 226 -13.67 15.53 -9.01
C SER A 226 -12.64 15.24 -10.12
N PRO A 227 -12.65 14.07 -10.77
CA PRO A 227 -11.71 13.77 -11.86
C PRO A 227 -11.84 14.68 -13.09
N HIS A 228 -12.81 15.58 -13.11
CA HIS A 228 -13.09 16.55 -14.16
C HIS A 228 -12.84 18.00 -13.70
N GLU A 229 -12.24 18.23 -12.53
CA GLU A 229 -11.77 19.56 -12.13
C GLU A 229 -10.59 19.95 -13.02
N ASN A 230 -10.69 21.11 -13.69
CA ASN A 230 -9.56 21.70 -14.41
C ASN A 230 -8.65 22.44 -13.40
N ASP A 231 -7.33 22.28 -13.55
CA ASP A 231 -6.27 22.85 -12.69
C ASP A 231 -6.16 24.39 -12.70
N THR A 232 -7.16 25.09 -13.24
CA THR A 232 -7.13 26.55 -13.38
C THR A 232 -7.68 27.25 -12.13
N GLY A 233 -6.84 27.38 -11.10
CA GLY A 233 -7.01 28.35 -10.01
C GLY A 233 -7.52 27.83 -8.66
N VAL A 234 -7.89 28.77 -7.77
CA VAL A 234 -8.37 28.52 -6.40
C VAL A 234 -9.54 27.53 -6.43
N ASP A 235 -9.41 26.43 -5.69
CA ASP A 235 -10.44 25.41 -5.51
C ASP A 235 -11.78 26.04 -5.04
N LYS A 236 -12.74 26.11 -5.97
CA LYS A 236 -14.09 26.60 -5.75
C LYS A 236 -15.05 25.51 -5.26
N HIS A 237 -14.57 24.28 -5.03
CA HIS A 237 -15.45 23.18 -4.65
C HIS A 237 -16.08 23.42 -3.26
N PRO A 238 -17.40 23.26 -3.10
CA PRO A 238 -18.10 23.53 -1.82
C PRO A 238 -17.50 22.76 -0.63
N ASN A 239 -17.00 21.55 -0.88
CA ASN A 239 -16.35 20.69 0.12
C ASN A 239 -14.84 20.93 0.31
N ARG A 240 -14.26 22.04 -0.15
CA ARG A 240 -12.81 22.33 0.03
C ARG A 240 -12.36 22.26 1.48
N LYS A 241 -13.22 22.69 2.42
CA LYS A 241 -12.96 22.65 3.88
C LYS A 241 -12.85 21.22 4.43
N ALA A 242 -13.33 20.21 3.69
CA ALA A 242 -13.25 18.81 4.08
C ALA A 242 -12.03 18.08 3.51
N ARG A 243 -11.21 18.75 2.68
CA ARG A 243 -9.96 18.20 2.13
C ARG A 243 -8.92 18.11 3.25
N GLY A 244 -8.12 17.05 3.26
CA GLY A 244 -7.11 16.79 4.29
C GLY A 244 -7.68 16.20 5.59
N GLN A 245 -8.97 16.33 5.88
CA GLN A 245 -9.56 15.79 7.12
C GLN A 245 -9.42 14.27 7.20
N LEU A 246 -9.21 13.76 8.43
CA LEU A 246 -9.26 12.34 8.75
C LEU A 246 -10.65 11.78 8.46
N ARG A 247 -10.70 10.53 7.98
CA ARG A 247 -11.95 9.89 7.55
C ARG A 247 -12.07 8.48 8.07
N THR A 248 -13.30 8.05 8.31
CA THR A 248 -13.63 6.68 8.68
C THR A 248 -14.38 5.97 7.57
N LYS A 249 -14.13 4.67 7.44
CA LYS A 249 -14.84 3.78 6.54
C LYS A 249 -16.28 3.60 7.03
N ILE A 250 -17.18 3.46 6.07
CA ILE A 250 -18.58 3.16 6.34
C ILE A 250 -18.70 1.65 6.50
N GLU A 251 -19.23 1.22 7.64
CA GLU A 251 -19.56 -0.20 7.87
C GLU A 251 -20.54 -0.66 6.78
N SER A 252 -20.33 -1.85 6.23
CA SER A 252 -21.12 -2.38 5.11
C SER A 252 -21.09 -1.56 3.81
N GLY A 253 -20.23 -0.53 3.73
CA GLY A 253 -20.02 0.30 2.54
C GLY A 253 -18.56 0.31 2.06
N GLU A 254 -18.32 0.95 0.91
CA GLU A 254 -16.97 1.10 0.32
C GLU A 254 -16.42 2.54 0.46
N GLY A 255 -17.27 3.46 0.92
CA GLY A 255 -16.98 4.88 1.05
C GLY A 255 -16.38 5.26 2.40
N THR A 256 -16.13 6.56 2.57
CA THR A 256 -15.63 7.13 3.83
C THR A 256 -16.36 8.43 4.18
N ILE A 257 -16.47 8.73 5.46
CA ILE A 257 -17.00 10.00 5.99
C ILE A 257 -15.92 10.72 6.80
N PRO A 258 -15.90 12.06 6.86
CA PRO A 258 -15.03 12.79 7.78
C PRO A 258 -15.27 12.35 9.23
N VAL A 259 -14.20 12.34 10.04
CA VAL A 259 -14.30 12.18 11.49
C VAL A 259 -14.96 13.42 12.09
N LYS A 260 -15.96 13.23 12.95
CA LYS A 260 -16.59 14.32 13.70
C LYS A 260 -15.94 14.46 15.07
N SER A 261 -15.94 15.67 15.62
CA SER A 261 -15.47 15.94 16.99
C SER A 261 -16.28 15.17 18.05
N SER A 262 -17.54 14.83 17.76
CA SER A 262 -18.43 14.04 18.61
C SER A 262 -18.19 12.54 18.58
N ASP A 263 -17.36 12.01 17.65
CA ASP A 263 -17.24 10.56 17.43
C ASP A 263 -16.53 9.81 18.59
N GLY A 264 -16.05 10.54 19.60
CA GLY A 264 -15.65 9.99 20.90
C GLY A 264 -14.61 8.86 20.85
N ILE A 265 -14.54 8.08 21.94
CA ILE A 265 -13.78 6.84 22.01
C ILE A 265 -14.77 5.69 21.74
N GLN A 266 -14.38 4.74 20.89
CA GLN A 266 -15.18 3.54 20.66
C GLN A 266 -15.05 2.60 21.87
N THR A 267 -16.17 2.19 22.45
CA THR A 267 -16.21 1.18 23.52
C THR A 267 -16.63 -0.19 22.97
N TRP A 268 -16.18 -1.26 23.61
CA TRP A 268 -16.45 -2.62 23.15
C TRP A 268 -17.94 -2.97 23.21
N ASP A 269 -18.57 -2.68 24.34
CA ASP A 269 -20.00 -2.85 24.60
C ASP A 269 -20.87 -2.01 23.64
N GLY A 270 -20.48 -0.76 23.40
CA GLY A 270 -21.19 0.15 22.50
C GLY A 270 -21.26 -0.41 21.09
N VAL A 271 -20.13 -0.89 20.56
CA VAL A 271 -20.10 -1.48 19.21
C VAL A 271 -20.90 -2.79 19.15
N LEU A 272 -20.82 -3.65 20.17
CA LEU A 272 -21.61 -4.88 20.22
C LEU A 272 -23.12 -4.61 20.33
N GLN A 273 -23.52 -3.50 20.96
CA GLN A 273 -24.91 -3.04 21.06
C GLN A 273 -25.39 -2.28 19.80
N GLY A 274 -24.59 -2.27 18.72
CA GLY A 274 -24.97 -1.70 17.43
C GLY A 274 -24.46 -0.29 17.15
N GLN A 275 -23.57 0.26 18.00
CA GLN A 275 -22.81 1.45 17.59
C GLN A 275 -21.89 1.08 16.42
N ARG A 276 -21.78 1.99 15.46
CA ARG A 276 -21.02 1.75 14.25
C ARG A 276 -19.53 1.55 14.54
N LEU A 277 -18.95 0.50 13.95
CA LEU A 277 -17.50 0.29 14.01
C LEU A 277 -16.77 1.27 13.09
N LEU A 278 -15.96 2.16 13.69
CA LEU A 278 -15.21 3.20 12.97
C LEU A 278 -13.77 2.77 12.70
N THR A 279 -13.46 2.50 11.43
CA THR A 279 -12.10 2.17 10.95
C THR A 279 -11.54 3.32 10.12
N MET A 280 -10.35 3.81 10.44
CA MET A 280 -9.69 4.88 9.68
C MET A 280 -9.53 4.52 8.18
N SER A 281 -9.58 5.53 7.32
CA SER A 281 -9.44 5.37 5.87
C SER A 281 -8.06 4.85 5.46
N CYS A 282 -7.96 4.31 4.24
CA CYS A 282 -6.67 3.83 3.73
C CYS A 282 -5.67 4.98 3.52
N SER A 283 -6.13 6.15 3.07
CA SER A 283 -5.30 7.36 2.93
C SER A 283 -4.66 7.75 4.27
N ASP A 284 -5.45 7.76 5.36
CA ASP A 284 -4.96 8.08 6.70
C ASP A 284 -3.98 7.02 7.22
N LYS A 285 -4.23 5.73 6.92
CA LYS A 285 -3.33 4.63 7.28
C LYS A 285 -2.00 4.70 6.53
N ILE A 286 -2.01 5.04 5.25
CA ILE A 286 -0.79 5.23 4.46
C ILE A 286 -0.01 6.45 4.98
N ALA A 287 -0.69 7.56 5.28
CA ALA A 287 -0.04 8.72 5.91
C ALA A 287 0.61 8.35 7.25
N ARG A 288 -0.05 7.50 8.04
CA ARG A 288 0.56 6.96 9.24
C ARG A 288 1.81 6.13 8.94
N TRP A 289 1.79 5.27 7.94
CA TRP A 289 2.96 4.46 7.57
C TRP A 289 4.14 5.33 7.10
N ASN A 290 3.86 6.48 6.51
CA ASN A 290 4.88 7.46 6.14
C ASN A 290 5.51 8.19 7.34
N ILE A 291 5.03 7.99 8.56
CA ILE A 291 5.69 8.46 9.79
C ILE A 291 6.29 7.30 10.55
N VAL A 292 5.46 6.33 10.95
CA VAL A 292 5.85 5.26 11.89
C VAL A 292 6.40 4.01 11.20
N GLY A 293 6.54 4.04 9.89
CA GLY A 293 6.94 2.90 9.06
C GLY A 293 5.83 1.86 8.88
N ILE A 294 6.01 0.99 7.88
CA ILE A 294 5.07 -0.08 7.52
C ILE A 294 5.20 -1.31 8.42
N GLN A 295 6.31 -1.52 9.12
CA GLN A 295 6.56 -2.68 10.00
C GLN A 295 5.63 -2.72 11.24
N GLY A 296 5.21 -1.55 11.73
CA GLY A 296 4.39 -1.45 12.92
C GLY A 296 5.12 -1.73 14.24
N SER A 297 4.41 -1.54 15.35
CA SER A 297 5.01 -1.45 16.69
C SER A 297 5.86 -2.65 17.10
N LEU A 298 5.39 -3.89 16.91
CA LEU A 298 6.12 -5.07 17.40
C LEU A 298 7.46 -5.23 16.69
N LEU A 299 7.46 -5.19 15.35
CA LEU A 299 8.70 -5.29 14.58
C LEU A 299 9.63 -4.11 14.83
N SER A 300 9.13 -2.91 15.16
CA SER A 300 9.97 -1.77 15.58
C SER A 300 10.83 -2.04 16.81
N ALA A 301 10.56 -3.08 17.61
CA ALA A 301 11.46 -3.47 18.69
C ALA A 301 12.72 -4.21 18.19
N ILE A 302 12.69 -4.71 16.95
CA ILE A 302 13.72 -5.58 16.37
C ILE A 302 14.42 -4.90 15.19
N ILE A 303 13.66 -4.20 14.33
CA ILE A 303 14.16 -3.62 13.09
C ILE A 303 14.02 -2.10 13.05
N GLU A 304 14.92 -1.45 12.32
CA GLU A 304 14.75 -0.05 11.93
C GLU A 304 13.42 0.18 11.17
N PRO A 305 12.81 1.37 11.24
CA PRO A 305 11.60 1.72 10.50
C PRO A 305 11.75 1.49 9.00
N VAL A 306 10.79 0.76 8.43
CA VAL A 306 10.75 0.47 6.98
C VAL A 306 9.70 1.36 6.34
N TYR A 307 10.03 1.98 5.21
CA TYR A 307 9.13 2.86 4.47
C TYR A 307 8.90 2.36 3.05
N LEU A 308 7.77 2.76 2.45
CA LEU A 308 7.51 2.54 1.04
C LEU A 308 8.36 3.52 0.22
N HIS A 309 9.10 3.00 -0.75
CA HIS A 309 9.84 3.82 -1.69
C HIS A 309 8.90 4.48 -2.71
N SER A 310 7.86 3.75 -3.17
CA SER A 310 6.86 4.29 -4.09
C SER A 310 5.45 3.77 -3.85
N ILE A 311 4.47 4.56 -4.31
CA ILE A 311 3.05 4.19 -4.41
C ILE A 311 2.61 4.37 -5.86
N VAL A 312 2.27 3.27 -6.51
CA VAL A 312 1.82 3.22 -7.91
C VAL A 312 0.32 2.96 -7.95
N LEU A 313 -0.41 3.79 -8.68
CA LEU A 313 -1.84 3.65 -8.85
C LEU A 313 -2.20 3.11 -10.23
N GLY A 314 -3.20 2.24 -10.29
CA GLY A 314 -3.80 1.77 -11.54
C GLY A 314 -4.77 2.77 -12.16
N SER A 315 -5.36 3.65 -11.35
CA SER A 315 -6.36 4.63 -11.77
C SER A 315 -6.54 5.73 -10.69
N LEU A 316 -7.18 6.84 -11.07
CA LEU A 316 -7.58 7.92 -10.17
C LEU A 316 -6.41 8.60 -9.42
N LEU A 317 -5.24 8.71 -10.04
CA LEU A 317 -4.16 9.54 -9.48
C LEU A 317 -4.40 11.01 -9.84
N HIS A 318 -4.60 11.83 -8.82
CA HIS A 318 -4.39 13.26 -8.90
C HIS A 318 -3.18 13.63 -8.02
N PRO A 319 -2.09 14.19 -8.59
CA PRO A 319 -0.83 14.45 -7.90
C PRO A 319 -0.99 15.16 -6.55
N GLU A 320 -1.63 16.33 -6.58
CA GLU A 320 -1.75 17.18 -5.39
C GLU A 320 -2.59 16.54 -4.29
N HIS A 321 -3.70 15.89 -4.67
CA HIS A 321 -4.58 15.22 -3.73
C HIS A 321 -3.94 13.98 -3.12
N MET A 322 -3.22 13.21 -3.93
CA MET A 322 -2.47 12.06 -3.43
C MET A 322 -1.34 12.52 -2.50
N TYR A 323 -0.56 13.53 -2.89
CA TYR A 323 0.50 14.11 -2.05
C TYR A 323 -0.04 14.61 -0.71
N ARG A 324 -1.08 15.44 -0.76
CA ARG A 324 -1.78 15.96 0.43
C ARG A 324 -2.21 14.81 1.34
N ALA A 325 -2.86 13.79 0.77
CA ALA A 325 -3.43 12.70 1.54
C ALA A 325 -2.38 11.85 2.27
N VAL A 326 -1.24 11.59 1.64
CA VAL A 326 -0.22 10.65 2.16
C VAL A 326 0.92 11.29 2.93
N CYS A 327 1.21 12.58 2.74
CA CYS A 327 2.27 13.27 3.50
C CYS A 327 2.06 14.78 3.66
N GLY A 328 1.59 15.47 2.61
CA GLY A 328 1.60 16.95 2.57
C GLY A 328 0.75 17.64 3.64
N ARG A 329 -0.37 17.02 4.07
CA ARG A 329 -1.28 17.63 5.05
C ARG A 329 -0.78 17.68 6.49
N ILE A 330 0.33 17.00 6.80
CA ILE A 330 0.97 17.03 8.14
C ILE A 330 2.40 17.54 8.09
N GLU A 331 2.89 17.93 6.92
CA GLU A 331 4.31 18.24 6.69
C GLU A 331 4.80 19.43 7.50
N LYS A 332 3.96 20.45 7.69
CA LYS A 332 4.32 21.68 8.41
C LYS A 332 4.27 21.52 9.92
N SER A 333 3.44 20.60 10.40
CA SER A 333 3.26 20.37 11.83
C SER A 333 4.18 19.26 12.35
N ILE A 334 4.42 18.19 11.61
CA ILE A 334 5.19 17.05 12.14
C ILE A 334 6.61 17.47 12.55
N GLN A 335 6.98 17.18 13.80
CA GLN A 335 8.26 17.56 14.39
C GLN A 335 8.63 16.60 15.53
N GLY A 336 9.88 16.64 16.00
CA GLY A 336 10.32 15.90 17.19
C GLY A 336 10.25 14.37 17.06
N LEU A 337 10.38 13.83 15.83
CA LEU A 337 10.38 12.39 15.62
C LEU A 337 11.69 11.77 16.17
N PRO A 338 11.61 10.64 16.88
CA PRO A 338 12.79 9.94 17.36
C PRO A 338 13.59 9.39 16.17
N PRO A 339 14.92 9.53 16.11
CA PRO A 339 15.71 8.90 15.06
C PRO A 339 15.51 7.37 15.05
N PRO A 340 15.48 6.71 13.88
CA PRO A 340 15.56 7.26 12.52
C PRO A 340 14.18 7.55 11.88
N TYR A 341 13.11 7.68 12.69
CA TYR A 341 11.78 8.00 12.17
C TYR A 341 11.76 9.39 11.52
N HIS A 342 11.09 9.50 10.38
CA HIS A 342 10.95 10.75 9.63
C HIS A 342 9.65 10.75 8.84
N LEU A 343 9.32 11.89 8.22
CA LEU A 343 8.25 11.96 7.23
C LEU A 343 8.75 11.45 5.88
N ASN A 344 8.36 10.22 5.55
CA ASN A 344 8.60 9.62 4.24
C ASN A 344 7.71 10.27 3.17
N LYS A 345 8.33 10.64 2.05
CA LYS A 345 7.64 11.15 0.85
C LYS A 345 7.83 10.14 -0.28
N PRO A 346 6.95 9.13 -0.41
CA PRO A 346 7.12 8.09 -1.41
C PRO A 346 6.97 8.68 -2.81
N ARG A 347 7.71 8.11 -3.78
CA ARG A 347 7.53 8.44 -5.19
C ARG A 347 6.13 8.01 -5.65
N LEU A 348 5.46 8.82 -6.45
CA LEU A 348 4.12 8.56 -6.95
C LEU A 348 4.15 8.34 -8.46
N ALA A 349 3.30 7.44 -8.96
CA ALA A 349 3.08 7.27 -10.39
C ALA A 349 1.71 6.63 -10.69
N LEU A 350 1.21 6.88 -11.89
CA LEU A 350 0.02 6.24 -12.46
C LEU A 350 0.48 5.31 -13.57
N VAL A 351 -0.03 4.08 -13.63
CA VAL A 351 0.26 3.18 -14.75
C VAL A 351 -0.31 3.75 -16.07
N THR A 352 0.38 3.47 -17.18
CA THR A 352 -0.04 3.91 -18.51
C THR A 352 -1.37 3.27 -18.94
N SER A 353 -1.59 2.02 -18.50
CA SER A 353 -2.73 1.18 -18.90
C SER A 353 -3.60 0.82 -17.70
N ALA A 354 -4.62 1.66 -17.45
CA ALA A 354 -5.57 1.43 -16.37
C ALA A 354 -6.51 0.24 -16.66
N GLU A 355 -6.78 -0.57 -15.63
CA GLU A 355 -7.90 -1.53 -15.69
C GLU A 355 -9.24 -0.77 -15.81
N PRO A 356 -10.20 -1.25 -16.63
CA PRO A 356 -11.53 -0.69 -16.66
C PRO A 356 -12.19 -0.72 -15.28
N ARG A 357 -12.92 0.34 -14.94
CA ARG A 357 -13.68 0.38 -13.70
C ARG A 357 -14.76 -0.71 -13.69
N ASN A 358 -14.65 -1.66 -12.78
CA ASN A 358 -15.70 -2.65 -12.56
C ASN A 358 -16.86 -2.00 -11.78
N GLN A 359 -18.03 -1.90 -12.41
CA GLN A 359 -19.25 -1.34 -11.80
C GLN A 359 -20.04 -2.39 -11.00
N ALA A 360 -19.66 -3.66 -11.04
CA ALA A 360 -20.32 -4.70 -10.27
C ALA A 360 -20.18 -4.45 -8.75
N LYS A 361 -21.15 -4.96 -7.98
CA LYS A 361 -21.11 -4.95 -6.51
C LYS A 361 -19.79 -5.56 -6.01
N ALA A 362 -19.12 -4.93 -5.05
CA ALA A 362 -17.89 -5.51 -4.50
C ALA A 362 -18.17 -6.85 -3.80
N PRO A 363 -17.26 -7.83 -3.93
CA PRO A 363 -17.38 -9.09 -3.22
C PRO A 363 -17.34 -8.87 -1.69
N ASN A 364 -17.92 -9.84 -0.96
CA ASN A 364 -17.84 -9.91 0.51
C ASN A 364 -16.59 -10.66 0.99
N PHE A 365 -15.65 -10.96 0.09
CA PHE A 365 -14.40 -11.62 0.40
C PHE A 365 -13.23 -10.81 -0.17
N GLY A 366 -12.06 -11.04 0.40
CA GLY A 366 -10.78 -10.60 -0.13
C GLY A 366 -9.82 -11.78 -0.15
N ILE A 367 -8.89 -11.78 -1.10
CA ILE A 367 -7.82 -12.77 -1.12
C ILE A 367 -6.53 -12.16 -0.57
N ASN A 368 -5.65 -13.00 -0.06
CA ASN A 368 -4.30 -12.63 0.27
C ASN A 368 -3.30 -13.74 -0.07
N TRP A 369 -2.15 -13.33 -0.59
CA TRP A 369 -1.02 -14.19 -0.89
C TRP A 369 0.27 -13.44 -0.54
N THR A 370 1.21 -14.13 0.09
CA THR A 370 2.58 -13.67 0.34
C THR A 370 3.55 -14.63 -0.33
N ILE A 371 4.67 -14.13 -0.87
CA ILE A 371 5.75 -14.98 -1.37
C ILE A 371 6.14 -16.06 -0.35
N GLY A 372 6.26 -17.31 -0.82
CA GLY A 372 6.47 -18.50 0.01
C GLY A 372 5.18 -19.20 0.47
N ASP A 373 4.00 -18.63 0.23
CA ASP A 373 2.74 -19.35 0.42
C ASP A 373 2.51 -20.38 -0.69
N THR A 374 2.11 -21.60 -0.29
CA THR A 374 1.70 -22.67 -1.19
C THR A 374 0.36 -22.37 -1.85
N GLU A 375 -0.57 -21.81 -1.08
CA GLU A 375 -1.93 -21.50 -1.54
C GLU A 375 -2.36 -20.07 -1.16
N LEU A 376 -3.30 -19.56 -1.96
CA LEU A 376 -3.99 -18.31 -1.68
C LEU A 376 -4.97 -18.50 -0.51
N GLU A 377 -5.08 -17.49 0.36
CA GLU A 377 -6.04 -17.51 1.46
C GLU A 377 -7.20 -16.57 1.13
N VAL A 378 -8.43 -17.07 1.24
CA VAL A 378 -9.66 -16.28 1.04
C VAL A 378 -10.29 -15.96 2.39
N VAL A 379 -10.52 -14.68 2.64
CA VAL A 379 -11.10 -14.16 3.89
C VAL A 379 -12.46 -13.54 3.60
N ASN A 380 -13.48 -13.93 4.34
CA ASN A 380 -14.75 -13.22 4.38
C ASN A 380 -14.53 -11.88 5.08
N SER A 381 -14.75 -10.78 4.35
CA SER A 381 -14.47 -9.43 4.84
C SER A 381 -15.44 -8.98 5.94
N LEU A 382 -16.62 -9.59 6.07
CA LEU A 382 -17.61 -9.27 7.10
C LEU A 382 -17.24 -9.92 8.45
N THR A 383 -16.75 -11.16 8.42
CA THR A 383 -16.35 -11.90 9.64
C THR A 383 -14.87 -11.75 9.96
N GLY A 384 -14.06 -11.30 9.00
CA GLY A 384 -12.61 -11.20 9.07
C GLY A 384 -11.88 -12.54 9.33
N ARG A 385 -12.56 -13.66 9.06
CA ARG A 385 -12.05 -15.04 9.11
C ARG A 385 -12.01 -15.63 7.70
N THR A 386 -11.31 -16.75 7.55
CA THR A 386 -11.31 -17.47 6.26
C THR A 386 -12.72 -17.95 5.90
N ILE A 387 -12.96 -18.32 4.64
CA ILE A 387 -14.25 -18.87 4.20
C ILE A 387 -14.64 -20.13 5.00
N GLY A 388 -13.65 -20.92 5.45
CA GLY A 388 -13.86 -22.07 6.34
C GLY A 388 -13.95 -21.74 7.83
N GLY A 389 -14.09 -20.47 8.21
CA GLY A 389 -14.20 -20.02 9.60
C GLY A 389 -12.88 -20.00 10.41
N GLN A 390 -11.77 -20.43 9.80
CA GLN A 390 -10.46 -20.47 10.45
C GLN A 390 -9.85 -19.08 10.63
N VAL A 391 -8.93 -18.97 11.59
CA VAL A 391 -8.13 -17.76 11.83
C VAL A 391 -7.21 -17.52 10.63
N SER A 392 -7.20 -16.31 10.08
CA SER A 392 -6.32 -15.97 8.97
C SER A 392 -4.86 -15.87 9.42
N ARG A 393 -3.93 -16.28 8.55
CA ARG A 393 -2.47 -16.22 8.75
C ARG A 393 -1.89 -14.82 8.94
N ILE A 394 -2.69 -13.79 8.66
CA ILE A 394 -2.29 -12.38 8.78
C ILE A 394 -3.05 -11.67 9.91
N THR A 395 -3.60 -12.37 10.91
CA THR A 395 -4.32 -11.78 12.06
C THR A 395 -3.38 -11.16 13.11
N LYS A 396 -3.93 -10.52 14.16
CA LYS A 396 -3.09 -9.98 15.25
C LYS A 396 -2.47 -11.12 16.05
N GLN A 397 -3.27 -12.15 16.33
CA GLN A 397 -2.86 -13.38 17.00
C GLN A 397 -1.67 -14.03 16.29
N ALA A 398 -1.82 -14.34 14.99
CA ALA A 398 -0.76 -14.97 14.21
C ALA A 398 0.57 -14.16 14.18
N PHE A 399 0.50 -12.83 14.18
CA PHE A 399 1.70 -12.00 14.25
C PHE A 399 2.29 -11.92 15.66
N PHE A 400 1.48 -12.03 16.70
CA PHE A 400 2.00 -12.02 18.05
C PHE A 400 2.76 -13.32 18.34
N ASP A 401 2.24 -14.47 17.89
CA ASP A 401 2.92 -15.76 18.01
C ASP A 401 4.29 -15.73 17.31
N LYS A 402 4.34 -15.23 16.07
CA LYS A 402 5.60 -15.04 15.33
C LYS A 402 6.56 -14.09 16.04
N TYR A 403 6.05 -13.00 16.61
CA TYR A 403 6.87 -12.08 17.39
C TYR A 403 7.46 -12.77 18.64
N GLY A 404 6.64 -13.50 19.40
CA GLY A 404 7.10 -14.27 20.56
C GLY A 404 8.19 -15.27 20.20
N PHE A 405 8.04 -15.96 19.07
CA PHE A 405 9.09 -16.83 18.54
C PHE A 405 10.40 -16.08 18.23
N LEU A 406 10.32 -14.94 17.52
CA LEU A 406 11.52 -14.15 17.19
C LEU A 406 12.22 -13.60 18.44
N MET A 407 11.46 -13.12 19.44
CA MET A 407 12.05 -12.62 20.69
C MET A 407 12.84 -13.69 21.43
N LYS A 408 12.43 -14.97 21.33
CA LYS A 408 13.14 -16.11 21.92
C LYS A 408 14.37 -16.54 21.10
N ASN A 409 14.30 -16.49 19.77
CA ASN A 409 15.28 -17.17 18.90
C ASN A 409 16.25 -16.24 18.17
N LEU A 410 15.93 -14.96 17.98
CA LEU A 410 16.80 -14.05 17.23
C LEU A 410 18.15 -13.85 17.96
N PRO A 411 19.29 -13.96 17.25
CA PRO A 411 20.59 -13.69 17.85
C PRO A 411 20.83 -12.19 18.04
N GLY A 412 21.57 -11.81 19.08
CA GLY A 412 21.92 -10.41 19.36
C GLY A 412 20.84 -9.57 20.04
N MET A 413 19.70 -10.15 20.43
CA MET A 413 18.67 -9.46 21.19
C MET A 413 19.09 -9.27 22.65
N GLN A 414 19.27 -8.01 23.09
CA GLN A 414 19.60 -7.68 24.49
C GLN A 414 18.39 -7.83 25.41
N ASN A 415 17.20 -7.40 24.96
CA ASN A 415 15.96 -7.51 25.71
C ASN A 415 15.00 -8.46 24.99
N ARG A 416 14.70 -9.59 25.64
CA ARG A 416 13.79 -10.63 25.12
C ARG A 416 12.39 -10.58 25.73
N LYS A 417 12.07 -9.53 26.49
CA LYS A 417 10.81 -9.42 27.23
C LYS A 417 9.64 -9.30 26.25
N VAL A 418 8.66 -10.17 26.43
CA VAL A 418 7.29 -10.03 25.93
C VAL A 418 6.42 -9.84 27.17
N THR A 419 5.52 -8.85 27.16
CA THR A 419 4.65 -8.58 28.32
C THR A 419 3.48 -9.57 28.34
N LYS A 420 2.55 -9.38 29.29
CA LYS A 420 1.43 -10.29 29.50
C LYS A 420 0.47 -10.32 28.31
N ASP A 421 0.22 -9.16 27.70
CA ASP A 421 -0.67 -9.04 26.55
C ASP A 421 -0.08 -8.27 25.37
N TYR A 422 -0.72 -8.45 24.22
CA TYR A 422 -0.36 -7.86 22.94
C TYR A 422 -0.37 -6.32 22.94
N GLY A 423 -1.28 -5.70 23.68
CA GLY A 423 -1.43 -4.25 23.80
C GLY A 423 -0.28 -3.63 24.59
N GLU A 424 0.02 -4.19 25.76
CA GLU A 424 1.17 -3.81 26.59
C GLU A 424 2.49 -4.00 25.82
N THR A 425 2.67 -5.13 25.13
CA THR A 425 3.92 -5.40 24.40
C THR A 425 4.15 -4.34 23.32
N LYS A 426 3.07 -3.85 22.68
CA LYS A 426 3.18 -2.72 21.76
C LYS A 426 3.48 -1.40 22.46
N ALA A 427 2.85 -1.15 23.61
CA ALA A 427 3.04 0.08 24.37
C ALA A 427 4.49 0.24 24.85
N ASP A 428 5.18 -0.87 25.12
CA ASP A 428 6.58 -0.88 25.54
C ASP A 428 7.57 -0.43 24.45
N VAL A 429 7.18 -0.39 23.18
CA VAL A 429 8.05 0.04 22.06
C VAL A 429 8.06 1.57 21.96
N LYS A 430 8.83 2.20 22.86
CA LYS A 430 8.83 3.65 23.12
C LYS A 430 8.94 4.51 21.85
N ASP A 431 9.96 4.33 21.03
CA ASP A 431 10.21 5.22 19.88
C ASP A 431 9.06 5.17 18.86
N TYR A 432 8.50 3.97 18.60
CA TYR A 432 7.31 3.82 17.76
C TYR A 432 6.09 4.54 18.36
N GLN A 433 5.90 4.44 19.68
CA GLN A 433 4.79 5.08 20.37
C GLN A 433 4.93 6.60 20.36
N THR A 434 6.13 7.13 20.58
CA THR A 434 6.44 8.57 20.48
C THR A 434 6.16 9.09 19.07
N ALA A 435 6.68 8.45 18.03
CA ALA A 435 6.41 8.83 16.64
C ALA A 435 4.91 8.78 16.29
N LYS A 436 4.18 7.78 16.82
CA LYS A 436 2.73 7.64 16.64
C LYS A 436 1.95 8.74 17.37
N GLN A 437 2.37 9.10 18.58
CA GLN A 437 1.75 10.18 19.34
C GLN A 437 1.95 11.51 18.62
N GLU A 438 3.16 11.79 18.11
CA GLU A 438 3.41 13.02 17.38
C GLU A 438 2.62 13.12 16.08
N LEU A 439 2.46 12.02 15.35
CA LEU A 439 1.55 11.99 14.20
C LEU A 439 0.11 12.41 14.59
N PHE A 440 -0.40 11.90 15.71
CA PHE A 440 -1.75 12.25 16.15
C PHE A 440 -1.85 13.71 16.61
N SER A 441 -0.80 14.23 17.23
CA SER A 441 -0.68 15.65 17.58
C SER A 441 -0.61 16.53 16.34
N ALA A 442 0.11 16.12 15.29
CA ALA A 442 0.18 16.84 14.01
C ALA A 442 -1.20 16.96 13.35
N PHE A 443 -1.96 15.86 13.26
CA PHE A 443 -3.34 15.93 12.73
C PHE A 443 -4.24 16.90 13.50
N LYS A 444 -4.11 16.96 14.83
CA LYS A 444 -4.87 17.90 15.66
C LYS A 444 -4.44 19.35 15.44
N ARG A 445 -3.14 19.61 15.31
CA ARG A 445 -2.59 20.96 15.07
C ARG A 445 -3.01 21.54 13.73
N GLU A 446 -3.20 20.69 12.73
CA GLU A 446 -3.70 21.06 11.39
C GLU A 446 -5.23 21.07 11.29
N ASP A 447 -5.95 20.89 12.41
CA ASP A 447 -7.42 20.80 12.46
C ASP A 447 -8.02 19.74 11.51
N LEU A 448 -7.31 18.62 11.35
CA LEU A 448 -7.72 17.53 10.46
C LEU A 448 -8.58 16.47 11.18
N GLY A 449 -8.96 16.72 12.43
CA GLY A 449 -9.68 15.79 13.29
C GLY A 449 -8.78 14.90 14.14
N SER A 450 -9.39 14.04 14.96
CA SER A 450 -8.68 13.15 15.89
C SER A 450 -8.62 11.71 15.36
N TRP A 451 -7.48 11.05 15.51
CA TRP A 451 -7.34 9.65 15.12
C TRP A 451 -8.17 8.74 16.03
N LEU A 452 -9.10 7.99 15.44
CA LEU A 452 -9.94 7.05 16.18
C LEU A 452 -9.22 5.71 16.40
N LYS A 453 -9.24 5.25 17.65
CA LYS A 453 -8.72 3.94 18.06
C LYS A 453 -9.87 2.95 18.22
N LYS A 454 -9.54 1.66 18.10
CA LYS A 454 -10.45 0.57 18.47
C LYS A 454 -10.52 0.45 20.00
N PRO A 455 -11.56 -0.22 20.54
CA PRO A 455 -11.61 -0.58 21.96
C PRO A 455 -10.32 -1.30 22.39
N ILE A 456 -9.85 -1.02 23.60
CA ILE A 456 -8.56 -1.52 24.11
C ILE A 456 -8.57 -3.04 24.29
N GLU A 457 -9.73 -3.60 24.56
CA GLU A 457 -10.02 -5.02 24.78
C GLU A 457 -9.62 -5.87 23.57
N GLN A 458 -9.59 -5.29 22.36
CA GLN A 458 -9.13 -5.99 21.14
C GLN A 458 -7.63 -6.35 21.15
N ASP A 459 -6.85 -5.65 21.97
CA ASP A 459 -5.41 -5.88 22.09
C ASP A 459 -5.06 -6.54 23.45
N GLN A 460 -6.04 -6.85 24.31
CA GLN A 460 -5.83 -7.49 25.62
C GLN A 460 -5.89 -9.03 25.56
N PHE A 461 -4.95 -9.62 24.82
CA PHE A 461 -4.78 -11.07 24.76
C PHE A 461 -3.30 -11.46 24.85
N GLY A 462 -3.03 -12.58 25.52
CA GLY A 462 -1.68 -13.15 25.65
C GLY A 462 -1.27 -14.02 24.46
N LEU A 463 -0.02 -14.45 24.45
CA LEU A 463 0.42 -15.56 23.59
C LEU A 463 -0.32 -16.82 23.99
N VAL A 464 -0.70 -17.64 23.02
CA VAL A 464 -1.24 -18.97 23.29
C VAL A 464 -0.09 -19.82 23.84
N GLU A 465 -0.26 -20.40 25.04
CA GLU A 465 0.75 -21.23 25.71
C GLU A 465 1.09 -22.51 24.93
#